data_AF-A0AB38E2G4-F1
#
_entry.id   AF-A0AB38E2G4-F1
#
_cell.length_a   1.000
_cell.length_b   1.000
_cell.length_c   1.000
_cell.angle_alpha   90.00
_cell.angle_beta   90.00
_cell.angle_gamma   90.00
#
_symmetry.space_group_name_H-M   'P 1'
#
loop_
_entity.id
_entity.type
_entity.pdbx_description
1 polymer ?
#
loop_
_entity_poly.entity_id
_entity_poly.type
_entity_poly.pdbx_seq_one_letter_code
_entity_poly.pdbx_strand_id
1 'polypeptide(L)' 'MEPDPVTCELTVTSLHPGTTREQVSAATGWPIRFAADLAYTTPPSSAELDALRALQARTDAAHGAQAAGAQA' A
#
# COMPACT_ATOMS: atom_id res chain seq x y z
N MET A 1 0.48 -8.38 4.70
CA MET A 1 -0.35 -9.59 4.67
C MET A 1 0.42 -10.65 3.93
N GLU A 2 0.39 -11.87 4.43
CA GLU A 2 1.13 -13.00 3.87
C GLU A 2 0.22 -14.23 3.93
N PRO A 3 0.41 -15.21 3.02
CA PRO A 3 -0.30 -16.47 3.11
C PRO A 3 0.18 -17.25 4.34
N ASP A 4 -0.75 -17.82 5.09
CA ASP A 4 -0.43 -18.78 6.15
C ASP A 4 0.33 -19.98 5.54
N PRO A 5 1.45 -20.44 6.14
CA PRO A 5 2.30 -21.46 5.55
C PRO A 5 1.65 -22.86 5.51
N VAL A 6 0.54 -23.08 6.22
CA VAL A 6 -0.16 -24.36 6.29
C VAL A 6 -1.48 -24.31 5.53
N THR A 7 -2.31 -23.31 5.82
CA THR A 7 -3.66 -23.21 5.23
C THR A 7 -3.67 -22.45 3.91
N CYS A 8 -2.61 -21.70 3.59
CA CYS A 8 -2.53 -20.77 2.48
C CYS A 8 -3.59 -19.66 2.50
N GLU A 9 -4.28 -19.45 3.62
CA GLU A 9 -5.21 -18.33 3.79
C GLU A 9 -4.43 -17.03 4.00
N LEU A 10 -4.94 -15.91 3.45
CA LEU A 10 -4.34 -14.60 3.68
C LEU A 10 -4.53 -14.19 5.15
N THR A 11 -3.42 -13.90 5.81
CA THR A 11 -3.38 -13.45 7.20
C THR A 11 -2.75 -12.06 7.29
N VAL A 12 -3.37 -11.19 8.10
CA VAL A 12 -2.82 -9.86 8.40
C VAL A 12 -1.68 -9.98 9.39
N THR A 13 -0.46 -9.76 8.93
CA THR A 13 0.77 -9.82 9.73
C THR A 13 1.27 -8.44 10.18
N SER A 14 0.83 -7.37 9.51
CA SER A 14 1.17 -5.99 9.89
C SER A 14 0.06 -5.00 9.59
N LEU A 15 0.01 -3.91 10.36
CA LEU A 15 -0.88 -2.76 10.15
C LEU A 15 -0.09 -1.48 9.89
N HIS A 16 -0.69 -0.56 9.14
CA HIS A 16 -0.17 0.79 9.06
C HIS A 16 -0.45 1.57 10.35
N PRO A 17 0.46 2.45 10.79
CA PRO A 17 0.21 3.31 11.94
C PRO A 17 -1.12 4.06 11.82
N GLY A 18 -1.93 4.05 12.87
CA GLY A 18 -3.27 4.67 12.89
C GLY A 18 -4.39 3.82 12.30
N THR A 19 -4.11 2.62 11.80
CA THR A 19 -5.14 1.66 11.34
C THR A 19 -5.46 0.63 12.43
N THR A 20 -6.74 0.24 12.53
CA THR A 20 -7.26 -0.73 13.50
C THR A 20 -7.72 -2.02 12.84
N ARG A 21 -7.85 -3.11 13.62
CA ARG A 21 -8.34 -4.41 13.13
C ARG A 21 -9.80 -4.30 12.65
N GLU A 22 -10.58 -3.47 13.33
CA GLU A 22 -11.99 -3.20 13.04
C GLU A 22 -12.14 -2.52 11.69
N GLN A 23 -11.33 -1.49 11.41
CA GLN A 23 -11.32 -0.82 10.11
C GLN A 23 -10.95 -1.79 8.97
N VAL A 24 -9.94 -2.63 9.17
CA VAL A 24 -9.55 -3.65 8.18
C VAL A 24 -10.67 -4.66 7.95
N SER A 25 -11.29 -5.15 9.03
CA SER A 25 -12.37 -6.13 8.95
C SER A 25 -13.61 -5.54 8.25
N ALA A 26 -13.96 -4.28 8.54
CA ALA A 26 -15.08 -3.60 7.89
C ALA A 26 -14.83 -3.31 6.40
N ALA A 27 -13.58 -3.04 6.02
CA ALA A 27 -13.19 -2.81 4.63
C ALA A 27 -13.02 -4.11 3.80
N THR A 28 -13.00 -5.26 4.46
CA THR A 28 -12.79 -6.57 3.80
C THR A 28 -14.10 -7.32 3.68
N GLY A 29 -14.51 -7.66 2.47
CA GLY A 29 -15.79 -8.31 2.18
C GLY A 29 -15.91 -9.77 2.62
N TRP A 30 -14.92 -10.30 3.35
CA TRP A 30 -14.88 -11.67 3.86
C TRP A 30 -14.20 -11.71 5.23
N PRO A 31 -14.45 -12.75 6.06
CA PRO A 31 -13.77 -12.91 7.34
C PRO A 31 -12.26 -13.01 7.16
N ILE A 32 -11.50 -12.12 7.80
CA ILE A 32 -10.03 -12.08 7.69
C ILE A 32 -9.37 -12.49 9.01
N ARG A 33 -8.24 -13.18 8.93
CA ARG A 33 -7.44 -13.57 10.09
C ARG A 33 -6.33 -12.58 10.36
N PHE A 34 -5.97 -12.43 11.63
CA PHE A 34 -4.85 -11.62 12.07
C PHE A 34 -3.83 -12.51 12.77
N ALA A 35 -2.55 -12.26 12.54
CA ALA A 35 -1.47 -12.91 13.26
C ALA A 35 -1.59 -12.61 14.78
N ALA A 36 -1.13 -13.56 15.58
CA ALA A 36 -1.10 -13.41 17.04
C ALA A 36 -0.17 -12.26 17.45
N ASP A 37 1.01 -12.21 16.84
CA ASP A 37 1.93 -11.07 16.93
C ASP A 37 1.75 -10.19 15.69
N LEU A 38 1.30 -8.96 15.91
CA LEU A 38 0.93 -8.03 14.83
C LEU A 38 1.91 -6.86 14.83
N ALA A 39 2.68 -6.75 13.75
CA ALA A 39 3.64 -5.68 13.59
C ALA A 39 2.97 -4.39 13.07
N TYR A 40 3.69 -3.27 13.19
CA TYR A 40 3.35 -2.04 12.47
C TYR A 40 4.39 -1.76 11.38
N THR A 41 3.92 -1.34 10.20
CA THR A 41 4.84 -0.92 9.13
C THR A 41 5.58 0.34 9.53
N THR A 42 6.90 0.37 9.32
CA THR A 42 7.71 1.56 9.57
C THR A 42 7.33 2.68 8.61
N PRO A 43 7.17 3.93 9.08
CA PRO A 43 7.00 5.08 8.19
C PRO A 43 8.19 5.23 7.23
N PRO A 44 7.97 5.71 6.01
CA PRO A 44 9.04 5.94 5.06
C PRO A 44 10.00 7.04 5.54
N SER A 45 11.25 6.95 5.12
CA SER A 45 12.26 7.99 5.36
C SER A 45 12.04 9.23 4.50
N SER A 46 12.66 10.35 4.88
CA SER A 46 12.63 11.58 4.08
C SER A 46 13.19 11.38 2.67
N ALA A 47 14.31 10.65 2.55
CA ALA A 47 14.95 10.39 1.26
C ALA A 47 14.05 9.57 0.31
N GLU A 48 13.36 8.56 0.83
CA GLU A 48 12.38 7.78 0.05
C GLU A 48 11.21 8.64 -0.42
N LEU A 49 10.68 9.49 0.47
CA LEU A 49 9.60 10.41 0.13
C LEU A 49 10.02 11.44 -0.93
N ASP A 50 11.22 11.99 -0.84
CA ASP A 50 11.74 12.96 -1.81
C ASP A 50 11.98 12.29 -3.18
N ALA A 51 12.55 11.10 -3.19
CA ALA A 51 12.72 10.31 -4.41
C ALA A 51 11.36 9.98 -5.07
N LEU A 52 10.36 9.59 -4.29
CA LEU A 52 9.02 9.28 -4.78
C LEU A 52 8.33 10.50 -5.40
N ARG A 53 8.40 11.66 -4.74
CA ARG A 53 7.81 12.91 -5.24
C ARG A 53 8.48 13.38 -6.53
N ALA A 54 9.81 13.29 -6.61
CA ALA A 54 10.56 13.62 -7.82
C ALA A 54 10.25 12.66 -8.98
N LEU A 55 10.00 11.38 -8.68
CA LEU A 55 9.52 10.41 -9.67
C LEU A 55 8.13 10.80 -10.18
N GLN A 56 7.17 11.03 -9.29
CA GLN A 56 5.80 11.43 -9.64
C GLN A 56 5.77 12.68 -10.52
N ALA A 57 6.53 13.72 -10.17
CA ALA A 57 6.60 14.96 -10.96
C ALA A 57 7.07 14.72 -12.40
N ARG A 58 8.04 13.81 -12.61
CA ARG A 58 8.52 13.44 -13.96
C ARG A 58 7.48 12.60 -14.71
N THR A 59 6.82 11.67 -14.02
CA THR A 59 5.74 10.86 -14.58
C THR A 59 4.59 11.74 -15.04
N ASP A 60 4.17 12.71 -14.23
CA ASP A 60 3.10 13.65 -14.57
C ASP A 60 3.47 14.52 -15.78
N ALA A 61 4.71 15.05 -15.83
CA ALA A 61 5.18 15.81 -16.98
C ALA A 61 5.18 14.96 -18.28
N ALA A 62 5.60 13.70 -18.19
CA ALA A 62 5.60 12.78 -19.33
C ALA A 62 4.18 12.45 -19.79
N HIS A 63 3.26 12.12 -18.88
CA HIS A 63 1.87 11.82 -19.21
C HIS A 63 1.10 13.06 -19.72
N GLY A 64 1.38 14.25 -19.16
CA GLY A 64 0.83 15.51 -19.65
C GLY A 64 1.29 15.84 -21.08
N ALA A 65 2.55 15.54 -21.41
CA ALA A 65 3.06 15.65 -22.77
C ALA A 65 2.44 14.63 -23.74
N GLN A 66 2.10 13.42 -23.27
CA GLN A 66 1.44 12.39 -24.09
C GLN A 66 -0.02 12.75 -24.45
N ALA A 67 -0.76 13.42 -23.55
CA ALA A 67 -2.12 13.89 -23.86
C ALA A 67 -2.12 14.98 -24.96
N ALA A 68 -1.09 15.83 -25.02
CA ALA A 68 -0.96 16.87 -26.05
C ALA A 68 -0.47 16.34 -27.42
N GLY A 69 0.19 15.17 -27.45
CA GLY A 69 0.70 14.55 -28.69
C GLY A 69 -0.29 13.66 -29.44
N ALA A 70 -1.44 13.32 -28.84
CA ALA A 70 -2.49 12.49 -29.46
C ALA A 70 -3.53 13.31 -30.26
N GLN A 71 -3.38 14.63 -30.31
CA GLN A 71 -4.20 15.56 -31.10
C GLN A 71 -3.30 16.35 -32.06
N ALA A 72 -2.73 15.66 -33.05
CA ALA A 72 -2.06 16.26 -34.20
C ALA A 72 -2.33 15.40 -35.44
#